data_AF-A0A535X623-F1
#
_entry.id   AF-A0A535X623-F1
#
_cell.length_a   1.000
_cell.length_b   1.000
_cell.length_c   1.000
_cell.angle_alpha   90.00
_cell.angle_beta   90.00
_cell.angle_gamma   90.00
#
_symmetry.space_group_name_H-M   'P 1'
#
loop_
_entity.id
_entity.type
_entity.pdbx_description
1 polymer ?
#
loop_
_entity_poly.entity_id
_entity_poly.type
_entity_poly.pdbx_seq_one_letter_code
_entity_poly.pdbx_strand_id
1 'polypeptide(L)'
;MGAGRVRELSLYSLVKSLADNKQLLGMRYAEWCIAAPSLEADIAAAAMGLDDIGHSRVLYGSLRELGTPDGPDEGSYANVPYLDRPWTDWTQFVGANAVLDSAFSLMIEALVNGNVEVLRSRLRKMLQEERYHYLHGRSWMREANAAPAVERAWGEALEWFGPESGDVDGFKRDGKLAYGVRDLRRMLQERVGDKLPETAIDWTKWDGTRRRSVPGGIDQATLEMLQGLAEKRYMPTSG
;
A
#
# COMPACT_ATOMS: atom_id res chain seq x y z
N MET A 1 33.77 -7.13 0.53
CA MET A 1 33.36 -6.02 1.41
C MET A 1 31.86 -6.16 1.62
N GLY A 2 31.45 -6.46 2.85
CA GLY A 2 30.23 -7.21 3.14
C GLY A 2 28.95 -6.45 2.85
N ALA A 3 28.21 -6.91 1.83
CA ALA A 3 26.76 -6.72 1.80
C ALA A 3 26.22 -7.37 3.09
N GLY A 4 25.77 -6.56 4.05
CA GLY A 4 25.02 -7.08 5.18
C GLY A 4 23.89 -7.94 4.60
N ARG A 5 23.81 -9.20 5.01
CA ARG A 5 22.73 -10.08 4.55
C ARG A 5 21.42 -9.40 4.92
N VAL A 6 20.71 -8.91 3.89
CA VAL A 6 19.31 -8.52 4.04
C VAL A 6 18.62 -9.75 4.61
N ARG A 7 17.98 -9.58 5.75
CA ARG A 7 17.24 -10.66 6.42
C ARG A 7 16.27 -11.28 5.40
N GLU A 8 16.24 -12.60 5.30
CA GLU A 8 15.22 -13.27 4.50
C GLU A 8 13.87 -13.00 5.17
N LEU A 9 13.02 -12.24 4.49
CA LEU A 9 11.65 -11.98 4.91
C LEU A 9 10.74 -13.05 4.33
N SER A 10 9.71 -13.41 5.08
CA SER A 10 8.65 -14.30 4.68
C SER A 10 7.67 -13.60 3.73
N LEU A 11 7.01 -14.40 2.89
CA LEU A 11 5.90 -13.92 2.07
C LEU A 11 4.75 -13.39 2.94
N TYR A 12 4.59 -13.95 4.14
CA TYR A 12 3.64 -13.46 5.15
C TYR A 12 3.86 -11.96 5.42
N SER A 13 5.10 -11.53 5.68
CA SER A 13 5.40 -10.14 6.03
C SER A 13 5.11 -9.18 4.87
N LEU A 14 5.41 -9.59 3.63
CA LEU A 14 5.07 -8.80 2.43
C LEU A 14 3.55 -8.66 2.27
N VAL A 15 2.80 -9.77 2.40
CA VAL A 15 1.34 -9.75 2.26
C VAL A 15 0.67 -9.01 3.41
N LYS A 16 1.21 -9.10 4.63
CA LYS A 16 0.74 -8.31 5.78
C LYS A 16 0.96 -6.82 5.52
N SER A 17 2.15 -6.42 5.07
CA SER A 17 2.41 -5.01 4.71
C SER A 17 1.45 -4.51 3.64
N LEU A 18 1.16 -5.33 2.61
CA LEU A 18 0.15 -4.98 1.61
C LEU A 18 -1.26 -4.86 2.21
N ALA A 19 -1.64 -5.74 3.14
CA ALA A 19 -2.92 -5.66 3.85
C ALA A 19 -3.05 -4.38 4.69
N ASP A 20 -2.00 -4.06 5.46
CA ASP A 20 -1.91 -2.86 6.30
C ASP A 20 -2.02 -1.59 5.43
N ASN A 21 -1.33 -1.56 4.28
CA ASN A 21 -1.42 -0.46 3.33
C ASN A 21 -2.81 -0.31 2.72
N LYS A 22 -3.44 -1.42 2.27
CA LYS A 22 -4.81 -1.37 1.72
C LYS A 22 -5.84 -0.93 2.77
N GLN A 23 -5.70 -1.38 4.02
CA GLN A 23 -6.62 -0.97 5.08
C GLN A 23 -6.55 0.54 5.34
N LEU A 24 -5.32 1.07 5.45
CA LEU A 24 -5.10 2.49 5.68
C LEU A 24 -5.46 3.33 4.46
N LEU A 25 -5.16 2.87 3.24
CA LEU A 25 -5.53 3.56 2.01
C LEU A 25 -7.05 3.68 1.89
N GLY A 26 -7.79 2.59 2.16
CA GLY A 26 -9.25 2.62 2.18
C GLY A 26 -9.83 3.58 3.21
N MET A 27 -9.22 3.65 4.40
CA MET A 27 -9.56 4.64 5.42
C MET A 27 -9.29 6.08 4.93
N ARG A 28 -8.13 6.35 4.32
CA ARG A 28 -7.80 7.67 3.78
C ARG A 28 -8.71 8.09 2.64
N TYR A 29 -9.12 7.16 1.77
CA TYR A 29 -10.13 7.46 0.76
C TYR A 29 -11.48 7.80 1.39
N ALA A 30 -11.91 7.06 2.41
CA ALA A 30 -13.17 7.32 3.09
C ALA A 30 -13.22 8.70 3.78
N GLU A 31 -12.09 9.20 4.30
CA GLU A 31 -11.98 10.57 4.85
C GLU A 31 -12.30 11.67 3.82
N TRP A 32 -12.20 11.36 2.52
CA TRP A 32 -12.44 12.28 1.41
C TRP A 32 -13.80 12.11 0.73
N CYS A 33 -14.72 11.32 1.30
CA CYS A 33 -16.04 11.09 0.71
C CYS A 33 -17.01 12.29 0.73
N ILE A 34 -16.61 13.42 1.34
CA ILE A 34 -17.40 14.67 1.42
C ILE A 34 -16.53 15.93 1.28
N ALA A 35 -15.26 15.76 0.91
CA ALA A 35 -14.24 16.81 0.93
C ALA A 35 -13.50 16.93 -0.41
N ALA A 36 -13.80 16.05 -1.37
CA ALA A 36 -13.21 16.08 -2.69
C ALA A 36 -13.66 17.33 -3.47
N PRO A 37 -12.95 17.73 -4.54
CA PRO A 37 -13.26 18.94 -5.29
C PRO A 37 -14.57 18.89 -6.09
N SER A 38 -15.18 17.71 -6.24
CA SER A 38 -16.48 17.54 -6.88
C SER A 38 -17.26 16.37 -6.27
N LEU A 39 -18.58 16.36 -6.49
CA LEU A 39 -19.45 15.29 -6.01
C LEU A 39 -19.09 13.93 -6.63
N GLU A 40 -18.68 13.91 -7.90
CA GLU A 40 -18.22 12.70 -8.56
C GLU A 40 -16.94 12.17 -7.92
N ALA A 41 -16.03 13.07 -7.52
CA ALA A 41 -14.81 12.71 -6.81
C ALA A 41 -15.09 12.19 -5.40
N ASP A 42 -16.08 12.76 -4.69
CA ASP A 42 -16.56 12.28 -3.40
C ASP A 42 -17.10 10.84 -3.51
N ILE A 43 -17.94 10.58 -4.52
CA ILE A 43 -18.50 9.25 -4.80
C ILE A 43 -17.39 8.25 -5.15
N ALA A 44 -16.42 8.67 -5.97
CA ALA A 44 -15.27 7.83 -6.32
C ALA A 44 -14.43 7.50 -5.08
N ALA A 45 -14.14 8.48 -4.22
CA ALA A 45 -13.41 8.28 -2.98
C ALA A 45 -14.12 7.29 -2.05
N ALA A 46 -15.45 7.43 -1.88
CA ALA A 46 -16.24 6.48 -1.09
C ALA A 46 -16.20 5.05 -1.65
N ALA A 47 -16.34 4.90 -2.97
CA ALA A 47 -16.31 3.60 -3.64
C ALA A 47 -14.93 2.91 -3.49
N MET A 48 -13.85 3.62 -3.80
CA MET A 48 -12.48 3.09 -3.67
C MET A 48 -12.15 2.77 -2.21
N GLY A 49 -12.62 3.60 -1.26
CA GLY A 49 -12.46 3.34 0.16
C GLY A 49 -13.10 2.03 0.62
N LEU A 50 -14.31 1.73 0.13
CA LEU A 50 -14.99 0.48 0.42
C LEU A 50 -14.27 -0.73 -0.17
N ASP A 51 -13.82 -0.62 -1.43
CA ASP A 51 -13.08 -1.68 -2.12
C ASP A 51 -11.79 -2.02 -1.36
N ASP A 52 -11.01 -1.01 -0.98
CA ASP A 52 -9.73 -1.19 -0.28
C ASP A 52 -9.87 -1.79 1.13
N ILE A 53 -10.94 -1.43 1.85
CA ILE A 53 -11.29 -2.09 3.12
C ILE A 53 -11.67 -3.56 2.85
N GLY A 54 -12.38 -3.85 1.77
CA GLY A 54 -12.65 -5.23 1.33
C GLY A 54 -11.36 -5.99 1.01
N HIS A 55 -10.45 -5.36 0.27
CA HIS A 55 -9.17 -5.90 -0.15
C HIS A 55 -8.29 -6.28 1.05
N SER A 56 -8.15 -5.38 2.02
CA SER A 56 -7.40 -5.64 3.24
C SER A 56 -7.93 -6.88 3.99
N ARG A 57 -9.25 -7.04 4.12
CA ARG A 57 -9.87 -8.22 4.75
C ARG A 57 -9.52 -9.51 4.02
N VAL A 58 -9.51 -9.50 2.68
CA VAL A 58 -9.11 -10.68 1.88
C VAL A 58 -7.63 -11.00 2.09
N LEU A 59 -6.77 -9.98 2.13
CA LEU A 59 -5.32 -10.15 2.35
C LEU A 59 -5.03 -10.69 3.76
N TYR A 60 -5.58 -10.08 4.82
CA TYR A 60 -5.46 -10.60 6.19
C TYR A 60 -5.99 -12.03 6.32
N GLY A 61 -7.14 -12.31 5.71
CA GLY A 61 -7.74 -13.65 5.70
C GLY A 61 -6.89 -14.71 4.98
N SER A 62 -5.88 -14.31 4.21
CA SER A 62 -4.96 -15.21 3.50
C SER A 62 -3.67 -15.49 4.29
N LEU A 63 -3.33 -14.66 5.30
CA LEU A 63 -2.05 -14.72 6.01
C LEU A 63 -1.77 -16.06 6.68
N ARG A 64 -2.81 -16.71 7.24
CA ARG A 64 -2.66 -18.01 7.92
C ARG A 64 -2.06 -19.09 7.02
N GLU A 65 -2.31 -19.02 5.71
CA GLU A 65 -1.83 -20.00 4.73
C GLU A 65 -0.40 -19.68 4.26
N LEU A 66 0.17 -18.54 4.67
CA LEU A 66 1.51 -18.09 4.28
C LEU A 66 2.59 -18.35 5.34
N GLY A 67 2.20 -18.93 6.48
CA GLY A 67 3.11 -19.27 7.59
C GLY A 67 3.05 -18.27 8.73
N THR A 68 4.21 -17.98 9.33
CA THR A 68 4.35 -17.16 10.54
C THR A 68 5.04 -15.83 10.24
N PRO A 69 4.75 -14.77 11.01
CA PRO A 69 5.45 -13.49 10.89
C PRO A 69 6.95 -13.61 11.18
N ASP A 70 7.76 -12.76 10.56
CA ASP A 70 9.21 -12.67 10.80
C ASP A 70 9.56 -11.94 12.12
N GLY A 71 8.59 -11.57 12.95
CA GLY A 71 8.80 -10.85 14.20
C GLY A 71 7.58 -10.94 15.11
N PRO A 72 7.69 -10.40 16.33
CA PRO A 72 6.53 -10.29 17.22
C PRO A 72 5.46 -9.44 16.54
N ASP A 73 4.22 -9.94 16.56
CA ASP A 73 3.04 -9.19 16.13
C ASP A 73 2.67 -8.18 17.22
N GLU A 74 3.46 -7.11 17.34
CA GLU A 74 3.28 -6.07 18.36
C GLU A 74 2.10 -5.13 18.06
N GLY A 75 1.19 -5.50 17.15
CA GLY A 75 0.07 -4.65 16.74
C GLY A 75 0.50 -3.41 15.94
N SER A 76 1.72 -3.41 15.39
CA SER A 76 2.22 -2.31 14.55
C SER A 76 1.87 -2.54 13.07
N TYR A 77 1.50 -1.45 12.39
CA TYR A 77 1.19 -1.44 10.96
C TYR A 77 2.47 -1.30 10.12
N ALA A 78 2.65 -2.19 9.15
CA ALA A 78 3.75 -2.18 8.18
C ALA A 78 3.34 -1.40 6.90
N ASN A 79 2.90 -0.16 7.08
CA ASN A 79 2.46 0.73 6.02
C ASN A 79 3.53 1.74 5.59
N VAL A 80 3.36 2.29 4.39
CA VAL A 80 4.17 3.41 3.90
C VAL A 80 3.92 4.68 4.73
N PRO A 81 4.94 5.52 5.00
CA PRO A 81 4.79 6.76 5.78
C PRO A 81 3.71 7.74 5.27
N TYR A 82 3.35 7.68 3.99
CA TYR A 82 2.32 8.50 3.35
C TYR A 82 0.94 8.35 4.00
N LEU A 83 0.71 7.20 4.62
CA LEU A 83 -0.57 6.85 5.24
C LEU A 83 -0.56 7.04 6.77
N ASP A 84 0.56 7.44 7.36
CA ASP A 84 0.71 7.58 8.82
C ASP A 84 -0.29 8.60 9.41
N ARG A 85 -0.72 9.60 8.62
CA ARG A 85 -1.63 10.68 9.05
C ARG A 85 -2.69 10.99 7.98
N PRO A 86 -3.83 11.59 8.35
CA PRO A 86 -4.81 12.10 7.40
C PRO A 86 -4.19 13.06 6.40
N TRP A 87 -4.70 13.06 5.17
CA TRP A 87 -4.30 14.02 4.16
C TRP A 87 -4.95 15.38 4.40
N THR A 88 -4.20 16.45 4.14
CA THR A 88 -4.61 17.84 4.37
C THR A 88 -5.13 18.52 3.12
N ASP A 89 -4.85 17.96 1.94
CA ASP A 89 -5.31 18.51 0.66
C ASP A 89 -5.53 17.42 -0.40
N TRP A 90 -6.26 17.76 -1.46
CA TRP A 90 -6.64 16.82 -2.52
C TRP A 90 -5.45 16.31 -3.32
N THR A 91 -4.36 17.08 -3.42
CA THR A 91 -3.18 16.63 -4.18
C THR A 91 -2.55 15.41 -3.54
N GLN A 92 -2.64 15.30 -2.20
CA GLN A 92 -2.17 14.13 -1.49
C GLN A 92 -2.98 12.87 -1.82
N PHE A 93 -4.31 13.00 -1.94
CA PHE A 93 -5.18 11.94 -2.46
C PHE A 93 -4.74 11.50 -3.85
N VAL A 94 -4.52 12.46 -4.76
CA VAL A 94 -4.08 12.18 -6.14
C VAL A 94 -2.74 11.44 -6.16
N GLY A 95 -1.76 11.86 -5.34
CA GLY A 95 -0.47 11.18 -5.21
C GLY A 95 -0.62 9.74 -4.74
N ALA A 96 -1.46 9.48 -3.73
CA ALA A 96 -1.72 8.13 -3.26
C ALA A 96 -2.43 7.27 -4.31
N ASN A 97 -3.51 7.78 -4.91
CA ASN A 97 -4.31 7.02 -5.86
C ASN A 97 -3.57 6.72 -7.17
N ALA A 98 -2.81 7.68 -7.69
CA ALA A 98 -2.09 7.46 -8.93
C ALA A 98 -0.83 6.59 -8.76
N VAL A 99 -0.14 6.72 -7.62
CA VAL A 99 1.18 6.09 -7.42
C VAL A 99 1.14 4.93 -6.44
N LEU A 100 0.73 5.15 -5.18
CA LEU A 100 0.74 4.11 -4.15
C LEU A 100 -0.24 3.00 -4.48
N ASP A 101 -1.47 3.35 -4.86
CA ASP A 101 -2.49 2.37 -5.21
C ASP A 101 -2.04 1.54 -6.42
N SER A 102 -1.51 2.20 -7.46
CA SER A 102 -0.89 1.52 -8.60
C SER A 102 0.25 0.57 -8.19
N ALA A 103 1.10 0.96 -7.24
CA ALA A 103 2.18 0.10 -6.73
C ALA A 103 1.63 -1.12 -5.99
N PHE A 104 0.58 -0.93 -5.19
CA PHE A 104 -0.11 -2.01 -4.49
C PHE A 104 -0.80 -2.96 -5.48
N SER A 105 -1.53 -2.45 -6.49
CA SER A 105 -2.13 -3.34 -7.51
C SER A 105 -1.08 -4.08 -8.35
N LEU A 106 0.09 -3.49 -8.62
CA LEU A 106 1.20 -4.20 -9.27
C LEU A 106 1.75 -5.36 -8.40
N MET A 107 1.84 -5.15 -7.09
CA MET A 107 2.22 -6.23 -6.16
C MET A 107 1.14 -7.32 -6.10
N ILE A 108 -0.15 -6.94 -6.06
CA ILE A 108 -1.28 -7.88 -6.15
C ILE A 108 -1.18 -8.69 -7.46
N GLU A 109 -0.92 -8.03 -8.58
CA GLU A 109 -0.75 -8.67 -9.88
C GLU A 109 0.42 -9.68 -9.87
N ALA A 110 1.56 -9.30 -9.26
CA ALA A 110 2.70 -10.18 -9.09
C ALA A 110 2.36 -11.43 -8.26
N LEU A 111 1.59 -11.29 -7.18
CA LEU A 111 1.13 -12.39 -6.32
C LEU A 111 0.13 -13.30 -7.06
N VAL A 112 -0.85 -12.70 -7.76
CA VAL A 112 -1.87 -13.43 -8.55
C VAL A 112 -1.24 -14.26 -9.66
N ASN A 113 -0.16 -13.76 -10.26
CA ASN A 113 0.55 -14.45 -11.33
C ASN A 113 1.69 -15.35 -10.84
N GLY A 114 1.98 -15.39 -9.53
CA GLY A 114 2.91 -16.33 -8.90
C GLY A 114 2.32 -17.74 -8.71
N ASN A 115 3.00 -18.60 -7.94
CA ASN A 115 2.66 -20.01 -7.72
C ASN A 115 1.96 -20.32 -6.38
N VAL A 116 1.52 -19.30 -5.63
CA VAL A 116 0.89 -19.47 -4.30
C VAL A 116 -0.63 -19.51 -4.43
N GLU A 117 -1.22 -20.70 -4.39
CA GLU A 117 -2.62 -20.94 -4.79
C GLU A 117 -3.67 -20.13 -4.01
N VAL A 118 -3.50 -19.95 -2.70
CA VAL A 118 -4.41 -19.12 -1.89
C VAL A 118 -4.47 -17.68 -2.39
N LEU A 119 -3.34 -17.12 -2.82
CA LEU A 119 -3.26 -15.74 -3.31
C LEU A 119 -3.78 -15.64 -4.75
N ARG A 120 -3.44 -16.61 -5.59
CA ARG A 120 -3.97 -16.72 -6.97
C ARG A 120 -5.49 -16.76 -6.98
N SER A 121 -6.11 -17.53 -6.09
CA SER A 121 -7.56 -17.71 -6.05
C SER A 121 -8.26 -16.49 -5.46
N ARG A 122 -7.80 -15.98 -4.32
CA ARG A 122 -8.50 -14.94 -3.57
C ARG A 122 -8.30 -13.53 -4.11
N LEU A 123 -7.13 -13.21 -4.68
CA LEU A 123 -6.79 -11.83 -5.05
C LEU A 123 -7.20 -11.44 -6.48
N ARG A 124 -7.64 -12.39 -7.32
CA ARG A 124 -8.03 -12.11 -8.72
C ARG A 124 -9.14 -11.09 -8.87
N LYS A 125 -10.13 -11.09 -7.96
CA LYS A 125 -11.25 -10.14 -8.02
C LYS A 125 -10.78 -8.70 -7.76
N MET A 126 -9.81 -8.54 -6.85
CA MET A 126 -9.29 -7.22 -6.48
C MET A 126 -8.73 -6.50 -7.71
N LEU A 127 -8.00 -7.19 -8.59
CA LEU A 127 -7.47 -6.60 -9.82
C LEU A 127 -8.55 -6.05 -10.78
N GLN A 128 -9.79 -6.54 -10.72
CA GLN A 128 -10.88 -6.01 -11.52
C GLN A 128 -11.38 -4.67 -10.98
N GLU A 129 -11.44 -4.53 -9.66
CA GLU A 129 -11.83 -3.31 -8.94
C GLU A 129 -10.73 -2.23 -9.07
N GLU A 130 -9.46 -2.63 -8.89
CA GLU A 130 -8.27 -1.78 -9.03
C GLU A 130 -8.14 -1.09 -10.40
N ARG A 131 -8.74 -1.68 -11.45
CA ARG A 131 -8.73 -1.07 -12.79
C ARG A 131 -9.45 0.29 -12.78
N TYR A 132 -10.51 0.43 -11.99
CA TYR A 132 -11.20 1.70 -11.84
C TYR A 132 -10.31 2.72 -11.12
N HIS A 133 -9.64 2.30 -10.04
CA HIS A 133 -8.74 3.15 -9.26
C HIS A 133 -7.62 3.73 -10.13
N TYR A 134 -6.99 2.87 -10.94
CA TYR A 134 -5.94 3.28 -11.87
C TYR A 134 -6.42 4.35 -12.87
N LEU A 135 -7.60 4.17 -13.46
CA LEU A 135 -8.15 5.14 -14.42
C LEU A 135 -8.48 6.47 -13.74
N HIS A 136 -9.05 6.43 -12.54
CA HIS A 136 -9.35 7.60 -11.73
C HIS A 136 -8.08 8.39 -11.41
N GLY A 137 -7.06 7.74 -10.84
CA GLY A 137 -5.79 8.37 -10.46
C GLY A 137 -5.07 8.96 -11.67
N ARG A 138 -5.09 8.27 -12.82
CA ARG A 138 -4.49 8.78 -14.06
C ARG A 138 -5.21 10.01 -14.60
N SER A 139 -6.53 10.11 -14.47
CA SER A 139 -7.27 11.33 -14.85
C SER A 139 -6.83 12.49 -13.97
N TRP A 140 -6.87 12.28 -12.66
CA TRP A 140 -6.56 13.32 -11.69
C TRP A 140 -5.11 13.81 -11.73
N MET A 141 -4.12 12.97 -12.06
CA MET A 141 -2.75 13.47 -12.27
C MET A 141 -2.64 14.49 -13.39
N ARG A 142 -3.51 14.43 -14.40
CA ARG A 142 -3.51 15.39 -15.52
C ARG A 142 -4.25 16.68 -15.18
N GLU A 143 -5.18 16.60 -14.23
CA GLU A 143 -6.08 17.69 -13.86
C GLU A 143 -5.58 18.46 -12.63
N ALA A 144 -5.04 17.75 -11.63
CA ALA A 144 -4.53 18.32 -10.40
C ALA A 144 -3.04 18.71 -10.52
N ASN A 145 -2.69 19.88 -10.01
CA ASN A 145 -1.30 20.28 -9.83
C ASN A 145 -0.67 19.58 -8.62
N ALA A 146 -0.46 18.26 -8.72
CA ALA A 146 -0.12 17.38 -7.61
C ALA A 146 1.34 16.89 -7.58
N ALA A 147 2.25 17.53 -8.34
CA ALA A 147 3.62 17.07 -8.51
C ALA A 147 4.37 16.75 -7.19
N PRO A 148 4.34 17.62 -6.14
CA PRO A 148 5.04 17.30 -4.89
C PRO A 148 4.49 16.05 -4.18
N ALA A 149 3.17 15.87 -4.21
CA ALA A 149 2.51 14.71 -3.62
C ALA A 149 2.83 13.42 -4.39
N VAL A 150 2.81 13.49 -5.73
CA VAL A 150 3.18 12.39 -6.63
C VAL A 150 4.64 11.98 -6.45
N GLU A 151 5.57 12.94 -6.37
CA GLU A 151 7.00 12.67 -6.16
C GLU A 151 7.27 12.01 -4.80
N ARG A 152 6.59 12.48 -3.74
CA ARG A 152 6.69 11.86 -2.42
C ARG A 152 6.16 10.43 -2.45
N ALA A 153 4.94 10.22 -2.98
CA ALA A 153 4.32 8.91 -3.10
C ALA A 153 5.18 7.95 -3.92
N TRP A 154 5.84 8.45 -4.97
CA TRP A 154 6.79 7.70 -5.78
C TRP A 154 8.00 7.20 -4.99
N GLY A 155 8.68 8.09 -4.26
CA GLY A 155 9.82 7.69 -3.44
C GLY A 155 9.45 6.60 -2.42
N GLU A 156 8.31 6.77 -1.76
CA GLU A 156 7.81 5.80 -0.78
C GLU A 156 7.35 4.48 -1.42
N ALA A 157 6.78 4.49 -2.64
CA ALA A 157 6.48 3.28 -3.40
C ALA A 157 7.74 2.49 -3.78
N LEU A 158 8.79 3.19 -4.25
CA LEU A 158 10.07 2.56 -4.61
C LEU A 158 10.77 1.94 -3.41
N GLU A 159 10.68 2.59 -2.25
CA GLU A 159 11.16 2.09 -0.96
C GLU A 159 10.35 0.88 -0.49
N TRP A 160 9.03 0.95 -0.64
CA TRP A 160 8.14 -0.16 -0.28
C TRP A 160 8.37 -1.39 -1.15
N PHE A 161 8.70 -1.27 -2.44
CA PHE A 161 9.13 -2.42 -3.23
C PHE A 161 10.42 -3.07 -2.70
N GLY A 162 11.22 -2.34 -1.93
CA GLY A 162 12.44 -2.86 -1.31
C GLY A 162 13.67 -2.81 -2.23
N PRO A 163 14.83 -3.26 -1.72
CA PRO A 163 16.08 -3.25 -2.47
C PRO A 163 16.09 -4.32 -3.58
N GLU A 164 16.77 -4.02 -4.68
CA GLU A 164 17.10 -5.05 -5.67
C GLU A 164 17.94 -6.16 -5.02
N SER A 165 17.77 -7.39 -5.50
CA SER A 165 18.32 -8.61 -4.90
C SER A 165 17.82 -8.92 -3.48
N GLY A 166 16.82 -8.16 -2.98
CA GLY A 166 16.15 -8.39 -1.71
C GLY A 166 15.10 -9.51 -1.76
N ASP A 167 14.17 -9.45 -0.82
CA ASP A 167 13.11 -10.44 -0.60
C ASP A 167 12.16 -10.59 -1.80
N VAL A 168 11.72 -9.48 -2.39
CA VAL A 168 10.83 -9.48 -3.57
C VAL A 168 11.47 -10.23 -4.75
N ASP A 169 12.76 -9.99 -5.01
CA ASP A 169 13.49 -10.72 -6.04
C ASP A 169 13.73 -12.19 -5.64
N GLY A 170 13.85 -12.48 -4.35
CA GLY A 170 13.83 -13.85 -3.82
C GLY A 170 12.52 -14.57 -4.10
N PHE A 171 11.39 -13.95 -3.78
CA PHE A 171 10.07 -14.51 -4.07
C PHE A 171 9.83 -14.70 -5.57
N LYS A 172 10.36 -13.80 -6.41
CA LYS A 172 10.35 -14.01 -7.86
C LYS A 172 11.14 -15.25 -8.27
N ARG A 173 12.36 -15.43 -7.75
CA ARG A 173 13.18 -16.62 -8.04
C ARG A 173 12.49 -17.92 -7.60
N ASP A 174 11.76 -17.88 -6.48
CA ASP A 174 10.97 -19.01 -5.97
C ASP A 174 9.64 -19.22 -6.74
N GLY A 175 9.30 -18.33 -7.68
CA GLY A 175 8.04 -18.33 -8.43
C GLY A 175 6.81 -17.86 -7.63
N LYS A 176 6.99 -17.40 -6.38
CA LYS A 176 5.92 -16.87 -5.52
C LYS A 176 5.39 -15.53 -6.03
N LEU A 177 6.24 -14.74 -6.69
CA LEU A 177 5.87 -13.54 -7.44
C LEU A 177 6.23 -13.71 -8.92
N ALA A 178 5.41 -13.15 -9.82
CA ALA A 178 5.74 -13.11 -11.25
C ALA A 178 6.80 -12.04 -11.58
N TYR A 179 6.88 -10.98 -10.78
CA TYR A 179 7.69 -9.79 -11.03
C TYR A 179 8.68 -9.54 -9.90
N GLY A 180 9.85 -9.02 -10.27
CA GLY A 180 10.86 -8.57 -9.30
C GLY A 180 10.86 -7.07 -9.15
N VAL A 181 11.74 -6.54 -8.31
CA VAL A 181 11.81 -5.09 -7.99
C VAL A 181 11.98 -4.26 -9.25
N ARG A 182 12.89 -4.63 -10.17
CA ARG A 182 13.09 -3.90 -11.44
C ARG A 182 11.86 -3.87 -12.33
N ASP A 183 11.12 -4.97 -12.38
CA ASP A 183 9.90 -5.07 -13.19
C ASP A 183 8.80 -4.19 -12.59
N LEU A 184 8.60 -4.27 -11.28
CA LEU A 184 7.61 -3.46 -10.57
C LEU A 184 7.88 -1.96 -10.71
N ARG A 185 9.14 -1.53 -10.57
CA ARG A 185 9.54 -0.13 -10.77
C ARG A 185 9.28 0.35 -12.19
N ARG A 186 9.63 -0.47 -13.19
CA ARG A 186 9.38 -0.16 -14.61
C ARG A 186 7.88 -0.06 -14.91
N MET A 187 7.10 -1.04 -14.46
CA MET A 187 5.65 -1.05 -14.67
C MET A 187 4.96 0.11 -13.94
N LEU A 188 5.43 0.49 -12.76
CA LEU A 188 4.92 1.67 -12.06
C LEU A 188 5.25 2.94 -12.83
N GLN A 189 6.48 3.09 -13.35
CA GLN A 189 6.85 4.19 -14.23
C GLN A 189 5.95 4.27 -15.47
N GLU A 190 5.63 3.13 -16.08
CA GLU A 190 4.71 3.07 -17.24
C GLU A 190 3.28 3.49 -16.87
N ARG A 191 2.79 3.10 -15.68
CA ARG A 191 1.46 3.48 -15.19
C ARG A 191 1.36 4.97 -14.88
N VAL A 192 2.40 5.55 -14.28
CA VAL A 192 2.48 6.97 -13.94
C VAL A 192 2.75 7.83 -15.19
N GLY A 193 3.45 7.29 -16.18
CA GLY A 193 3.72 7.93 -17.47
C GLY A 193 4.93 8.85 -17.42
N ASP A 194 4.84 9.98 -16.72
CA ASP A 194 5.91 10.98 -16.69
C ASP A 194 7.14 10.47 -15.95
N LYS A 195 8.33 10.76 -16.47
CA LYS A 195 9.59 10.36 -15.83
C LYS A 195 9.73 11.11 -14.50
N LEU A 196 9.57 10.36 -13.41
CA LEU A 196 9.72 10.89 -12.06
C LEU A 196 11.20 10.88 -11.62
N PRO A 197 11.57 11.72 -10.64
CA PRO A 197 12.94 11.82 -10.17
C PRO A 197 13.48 10.48 -9.67
N GLU A 198 14.80 10.30 -9.83
CA GLU A 198 15.49 9.19 -9.19
C GLU A 198 15.49 9.41 -7.67
N THR A 199 14.98 8.43 -6.94
CA THR A 199 14.97 8.48 -5.47
C THR A 199 16.14 7.67 -4.93
N ALA A 200 17.13 8.35 -4.35
CA ALA A 200 18.20 7.69 -3.62
C ALA A 200 17.68 7.20 -2.26
N ILE A 201 17.66 5.89 -2.06
CA ILE A 201 17.19 5.25 -0.82
C ILE A 201 18.40 4.70 -0.05
N ASP A 202 18.52 5.08 1.22
CA ASP A 202 19.53 4.58 2.13
C ASP A 202 19.10 3.24 2.73
N TRP A 203 19.35 2.16 1.98
CA TRP A 203 18.98 0.79 2.38
C TRP A 203 19.61 0.33 3.70
N THR A 204 20.61 1.04 4.23
CA THR A 204 21.18 0.71 5.55
C THR A 204 20.23 1.04 6.72
N LYS A 205 19.24 1.92 6.47
CA LYS A 205 18.20 2.31 7.44
C LYS A 205 16.86 1.63 7.18
N TRP A 206 16.74 0.87 6.11
CA TRP A 206 15.49 0.26 5.70
C TRP A 206 15.10 -0.87 6.64
N ASP A 207 13.97 -0.71 7.32
CA ASP A 207 13.34 -1.79 8.08
C ASP A 207 12.58 -2.68 7.10
N GLY A 208 13.07 -3.89 6.87
CA GLY A 208 12.47 -4.80 5.90
C GLY A 208 11.08 -5.32 6.30
N THR A 209 10.80 -5.47 7.59
CA THR A 209 9.47 -5.90 8.05
C THR A 209 8.45 -4.78 7.87
N ARG A 210 8.85 -3.52 8.13
CA ARG A 210 7.99 -2.34 7.97
C ARG A 210 8.00 -1.76 6.55
N ARG A 211 8.98 -2.17 5.73
CA ARG A 211 9.22 -1.73 4.34
C ARG A 211 9.39 -0.22 4.18
N ARG A 212 10.07 0.43 5.13
CA ARG A 212 10.32 1.89 5.19
C ARG A 212 11.64 2.18 5.90
N SER A 213 12.31 3.28 5.57
CA SER A 213 13.52 3.74 6.28
C SER A 213 13.25 4.79 7.35
N VAL A 214 12.10 5.48 7.26
CA VAL A 214 11.70 6.48 8.26
C VAL A 214 11.07 5.77 9.45
N PRO A 215 11.54 5.99 10.70
CA PRO A 215 10.91 5.40 11.88
C PRO A 215 9.49 5.95 12.13
N GLY A 216 8.72 5.32 13.01
CA GLY A 216 7.38 5.75 13.38
C GLY A 216 6.27 4.82 12.89
N GLY A 217 5.08 5.37 12.70
CA GLY A 217 3.88 4.65 12.29
C GLY A 217 2.66 5.56 12.33
N ILE A 218 1.49 4.97 12.16
CA ILE A 218 0.22 5.69 12.22
C ILE A 218 0.08 6.50 13.52
N ASP A 219 -0.52 7.68 13.42
CA ASP A 219 -0.80 8.49 14.60
C ASP A 219 -1.85 7.82 15.51
N GLN A 220 -1.89 8.28 16.77
CA GLN A 220 -2.76 7.71 17.80
C GLN A 220 -4.25 7.81 17.40
N ALA A 221 -4.66 8.90 16.75
CA ALA A 221 -6.04 9.08 16.31
C ALA A 221 -6.44 8.06 15.23
N THR A 222 -5.55 7.79 14.27
CA THR A 222 -5.73 6.74 13.25
C THR A 222 -5.83 5.37 13.90
N LEU A 223 -4.96 5.06 14.87
CA LEU A 223 -5.00 3.79 15.59
C LEU A 223 -6.33 3.59 16.36
N GLU A 224 -6.81 4.63 17.04
CA GLU A 224 -8.07 4.60 17.79
C GLU A 224 -9.29 4.36 16.89
N MET A 225 -9.31 4.98 15.70
CA MET A 225 -10.35 4.73 14.69
C MET A 225 -10.32 3.27 14.21
N LEU A 226 -9.15 2.73 13.90
CA LEU A 226 -9.02 1.34 13.43
C LEU A 226 -9.41 0.31 14.50
N GLN A 227 -9.22 0.64 15.79
CA GLN A 227 -9.58 -0.22 16.91
C GLN A 227 -11.04 -0.08 17.36
N GLY A 228 -11.84 0.79 16.72
CA GLY A 228 -13.21 1.07 17.14
C GLY A 228 -13.29 1.86 18.45
N LEU A 229 -12.18 2.43 18.92
CA LEU A 229 -12.11 3.17 20.19
C LEU A 229 -12.61 4.60 20.03
N ALA A 230 -12.42 5.19 18.85
CA ALA A 230 -12.93 6.52 18.53
C ALA A 230 -14.47 6.55 18.51
N GLU A 231 -15.14 5.43 18.26
CA GLU A 231 -16.58 5.30 18.18
C GLU A 231 -17.22 5.12 19.56
N LYS A 232 -16.46 4.58 20.54
CA LYS A 232 -16.93 4.41 21.93
C LYS A 232 -17.38 5.72 22.57
N ARG A 233 -16.81 6.86 22.15
CA ARG A 233 -17.23 8.19 22.64
C ARG A 233 -18.63 8.61 22.17
N TYR A 234 -19.16 7.95 21.14
CA TYR A 234 -20.50 8.18 20.59
C TYR A 234 -21.49 7.05 20.93
N MET A 235 -21.02 5.96 21.56
CA MET A 235 -21.90 4.91 22.06
C MET A 235 -22.57 5.37 23.35
N PRO A 236 -23.87 5.11 23.54
CA PRO A 236 -24.55 5.43 24.78
C PRO A 236 -23.87 4.68 25.95
N THR A 237 -23.57 5.39 27.04
CA THR A 237 -23.07 4.77 28.27
C THR A 237 -24.06 3.71 28.72
N SER A 238 -23.62 2.46 28.80
CA SER A 238 -24.40 1.37 29.36
C SER A 238 -24.76 1.73 30.81
N GLY A 239 -26.03 2.03 31.05
CA GLY A 239 -26.60 2.28 32.38
C GLY A 239 -26.87 0.98 33.14
#